data_AF-A0A1F6PDQ1-F1
#
_entry.id   AF-A0A1F6PDQ1-F1
#
_cell.length_a   1.000
_cell.length_b   1.000
_cell.length_c   1.000
_cell.angle_alpha   90.00
_cell.angle_beta   90.00
_cell.angle_gamma   90.00
#
_symmetry.space_group_name_H-M   'P 1'
#
loop_
_entity.id
_entity.type
_entity.pdbx_description
1 polymer ?
#
loop_
_entity_poly.entity_id
_entity_poly.type
_entity_poly.pdbx_seq_one_letter_code
_entity_poly.pdbx_strand_id
1 'polypeptide(L)'
;MQPNKKFITIVDNINQINQLLGEMVLQPRISAIKWSAITKQTPNIKIGYPGQHLASLIAGMEGERTGARGNDLIDGSEVKSCSRIDQLDICKKCDSPVARLENKCSNCGSDEIERKNDSKWLFSIRNEEELNTLIHGVKRVLLVLGDYPNFDDGDFSTLRFQVFEIWPENKRNARFGEIMINYYYKIYLGHKNKNLAKTPAPKNFWPYQYQFYICNPIPTFTCIVQNANSSPKIKILHYIKPDEDRSGIQSVVMPVEILKDPEIALIFKKAKPWEIKKMMKPAFYKNLTKLSKFSIAEKREFLGGVDETLRSYLPLRDTDKISTAKSKYARRTH
;
A
#
# COMPACT_ATOMS: atom_id res chain seq x y z
N MET A 1 4.72 -19.50 7.71
CA MET A 1 5.24 -18.18 7.33
C MET A 1 5.77 -17.56 8.61
N GLN A 2 6.86 -18.13 9.12
CA GLN A 2 7.27 -18.02 10.50
C GLN A 2 8.51 -17.12 10.59
N PRO A 3 8.44 -15.99 11.32
CA PRO A 3 9.61 -15.18 11.62
C PRO A 3 10.68 -16.00 12.37
N ASN A 4 11.95 -15.79 12.00
CA ASN A 4 13.06 -16.43 12.68
C ASN A 4 13.28 -15.78 14.05
N LYS A 5 12.94 -16.52 15.11
CA LYS A 5 12.97 -16.03 16.50
C LYS A 5 14.35 -15.58 16.97
N LYS A 6 15.44 -16.10 16.38
CA LYS A 6 16.81 -15.69 16.71
C LYS A 6 17.06 -14.20 16.50
N PHE A 7 16.38 -13.60 15.52
CA PHE A 7 16.56 -12.19 15.17
C PHE A 7 15.58 -11.26 15.89
N ILE A 8 14.64 -11.80 16.65
CA ILE A 8 13.66 -11.02 17.41
C ILE A 8 14.31 -10.58 18.72
N THR A 9 14.86 -9.37 18.74
CA THR A 9 15.63 -8.82 19.87
C THR A 9 15.01 -7.56 20.47
N ILE A 10 14.13 -6.87 19.74
CA ILE A 10 13.44 -5.67 20.23
C ILE A 10 12.23 -6.10 21.05
N VAL A 11 12.17 -5.62 22.29
CA VAL A 11 11.08 -5.88 23.26
C VAL A 11 10.25 -4.62 23.53
N ASP A 12 9.13 -4.74 24.25
CA ASP A 12 8.23 -3.61 24.56
C ASP A 12 7.76 -2.81 23.31
N ASN A 13 7.51 -3.55 22.24
CA ASN A 13 7.33 -3.02 20.89
C ASN A 13 6.18 -2.02 20.82
N ILE A 14 5.07 -2.26 21.52
CA ILE A 14 3.88 -1.37 21.50
C ILE A 14 4.22 0.02 22.05
N ASN A 15 4.92 0.09 23.19
CA ASN A 15 5.32 1.37 23.78
C ASN A 15 6.33 2.09 22.89
N GLN A 16 7.33 1.37 22.38
CA GLN A 16 8.31 1.93 21.46
C GLN A 16 7.66 2.44 20.17
N ILE A 17 6.64 1.76 19.64
CA ILE A 17 5.90 2.22 18.46
C ILE A 17 5.20 3.55 18.76
N ASN A 18 4.57 3.69 19.93
CA ASN A 18 3.94 4.94 20.34
C ASN A 18 4.96 6.08 20.46
N GLN A 19 6.11 5.83 21.07
CA GLN A 19 7.20 6.80 21.18
C GLN A 19 7.73 7.19 19.80
N LEU A 20 8.07 6.21 18.95
CA LEU A 20 8.57 6.44 17.60
C LEU A 20 7.61 7.30 16.77
N LEU A 21 6.32 6.96 16.75
CA LEU A 21 5.32 7.73 16.01
C LEU A 21 5.17 9.14 16.60
N GLY A 22 5.20 9.28 17.92
CA GLY A 22 5.20 10.59 18.59
C GLY A 22 6.38 11.45 18.16
N GLU A 23 7.60 10.94 18.34
CA GLU A 23 8.85 11.67 18.22
C GLU A 23 9.29 11.91 16.77
N MET A 24 9.19 10.89 15.91
CA MET A 24 9.71 10.96 14.54
C MET A 24 8.68 11.35 13.49
N VAL A 25 7.39 11.31 13.83
CA VAL A 25 6.32 11.59 12.86
C VAL A 25 5.43 12.73 13.32
N LEU A 26 4.78 12.60 14.48
CA LEU A 26 3.68 13.47 14.88
C LEU A 26 4.15 14.83 15.39
N GLN A 27 5.14 14.87 16.29
CA GLN A 27 5.69 16.15 16.80
C GLN A 27 6.36 16.98 15.70
N PRO A 28 7.19 16.40 14.82
CA PRO A 28 7.73 17.15 13.70
C PRO A 28 6.61 17.61 12.77
N ARG A 29 5.52 16.85 12.61
CA ARG A 29 4.39 17.24 11.73
C ARG A 29 3.69 18.47 12.24
N ILE A 30 3.37 18.51 13.52
CA ILE A 30 2.75 19.69 14.17
C ILE A 30 3.62 20.93 13.95
N SER A 31 4.93 20.78 14.13
CA SER A 31 5.89 21.85 13.88
C SER A 31 5.88 22.28 12.39
N ALA A 32 5.87 21.32 11.47
CA ALA A 32 5.82 21.59 10.04
C ALA A 32 4.50 22.26 9.61
N ILE A 33 3.36 21.90 10.20
CA ILE A 33 2.06 22.55 9.98
C ILE A 33 2.12 24.03 10.39
N LYS A 34 2.65 24.31 11.60
CA LYS A 34 2.85 25.69 12.07
C LYS A 34 3.66 26.50 11.07
N TRP A 35 4.80 25.97 10.61
CA TRP A 35 5.66 26.67 9.65
C TRP A 35 5.10 26.72 8.23
N SER A 36 4.30 25.74 7.83
CA SER A 36 3.61 25.70 6.54
C SER A 36 2.62 26.86 6.43
N ALA A 37 1.90 27.17 7.51
CA ALA A 37 0.98 28.31 7.53
C ALA A 37 1.68 29.66 7.22
N ILE A 38 2.93 29.81 7.69
CA ILE A 38 3.76 31.01 7.55
C ILE A 38 4.48 31.04 6.19
N THR A 39 5.17 29.95 5.84
CA THR A 39 6.10 29.89 4.71
C THR A 39 5.46 29.41 3.41
N LYS A 40 4.23 28.90 3.48
CA LYS A 40 3.51 28.21 2.39
C LYS A 40 4.25 27.00 1.82
N GLN A 41 5.25 26.48 2.54
CA GLN A 41 5.89 25.19 2.24
C GLN A 41 4.98 24.04 2.66
N THR A 42 5.16 22.86 2.06
CA THR A 42 4.37 21.67 2.43
C THR A 42 4.76 21.16 3.81
N PRO A 43 3.81 20.80 4.68
CA PRO A 43 4.11 20.22 5.99
C PRO A 43 4.52 18.73 5.91
N ASN A 44 4.84 18.23 4.72
CA ASN A 44 5.03 16.81 4.45
C ASN A 44 6.30 16.27 5.12
N ILE A 45 6.10 15.29 6.00
CA ILE A 45 7.19 14.49 6.55
C ILE A 45 7.33 13.23 5.74
N LYS A 46 8.49 13.10 5.11
CA LYS A 46 8.88 11.89 4.39
C LYS A 46 8.91 10.73 5.38
N ILE A 47 7.98 9.79 5.24
CA ILE A 47 7.91 8.60 6.12
C ILE A 47 8.95 7.52 5.80
N GLY A 48 9.92 7.78 4.92
CA GLY A 48 10.88 6.76 4.46
C GLY A 48 11.61 6.11 5.63
N TYR A 49 12.43 6.90 6.34
CA TYR A 49 13.16 6.44 7.51
C TYR A 49 12.25 6.11 8.71
N PRO A 50 11.26 6.95 9.10
CA PRO A 50 10.33 6.56 10.16
C PRO A 50 9.62 5.23 9.88
N GLY A 51 9.31 4.94 8.62
CA GLY A 51 8.69 3.68 8.20
C GLY A 51 9.62 2.47 8.34
N GLN A 52 10.93 2.63 8.09
CA GLN A 52 11.92 1.58 8.35
C GLN A 52 12.02 1.28 9.86
N HIS A 53 12.12 2.31 10.70
CA HIS A 53 12.12 2.12 12.16
C HIS A 53 10.82 1.47 12.65
N LEU A 54 9.67 1.90 12.11
CA LEU A 54 8.37 1.32 12.45
C LEU A 54 8.31 -0.16 12.06
N ALA A 55 8.84 -0.53 10.89
CA ALA A 55 8.94 -1.92 10.46
C ALA A 55 9.82 -2.76 11.40
N SER A 56 10.97 -2.22 11.85
CA SER A 56 11.83 -2.86 12.86
C SER A 56 11.08 -3.13 14.17
N LEU A 57 10.37 -2.14 14.70
CA LEU A 57 9.59 -2.32 15.92
C LEU A 57 8.44 -3.32 15.76
N ILE A 58 7.75 -3.31 14.62
CA ILE A 58 6.65 -4.25 14.35
C ILE A 58 7.17 -5.68 14.19
N ALA A 59 8.28 -5.86 13.47
CA ALA A 59 8.93 -7.15 13.28
C ALA A 59 9.69 -7.64 14.52
N GLY A 60 9.96 -6.76 15.48
CA GLY A 60 10.80 -7.02 16.65
C GLY A 60 12.28 -7.21 16.31
N MET A 61 12.73 -6.72 15.15
CA MET A 61 14.04 -7.01 14.57
C MET A 61 14.79 -5.71 14.28
N GLU A 62 16.08 -5.68 14.61
CA GLU A 62 16.95 -4.58 14.26
C GLU A 62 17.21 -4.51 12.75
N GLY A 63 17.57 -3.32 12.27
CA GLY A 63 18.13 -3.13 10.92
C GLY A 63 19.65 -3.35 10.89
N GLU A 64 20.22 -3.45 9.68
CA GLU A 64 21.67 -3.71 9.51
C GLU A 64 22.56 -2.45 9.56
N ARG A 65 21.97 -1.24 9.71
CA ARG A 65 22.69 0.05 9.76
C ARG A 65 23.53 0.34 8.49
N THR A 66 23.10 -0.17 7.35
CA THR A 66 23.88 -0.12 6.10
C THR A 66 23.69 1.13 5.26
N GLY A 67 22.88 2.09 5.70
CA GLY A 67 22.65 3.34 4.95
C GLY A 67 22.10 3.09 3.53
N ALA A 68 21.11 2.21 3.41
CA ALA A 68 20.50 1.74 2.15
C ALA A 68 21.40 0.83 1.29
N ARG A 69 22.40 0.14 1.89
CA ARG A 69 23.29 -0.82 1.21
C ARG A 69 23.26 -2.19 1.89
N GLY A 70 22.17 -2.93 1.75
CA GLY A 70 22.01 -4.24 2.39
C GLY A 70 20.54 -4.52 2.65
N ASN A 71 20.25 -5.39 3.60
CA ASN A 71 18.87 -5.68 3.98
C ASN A 71 18.34 -4.58 4.91
N ASP A 72 17.05 -4.31 4.84
CA ASP A 72 16.42 -3.34 5.74
C ASP A 72 16.33 -3.89 7.17
N LEU A 73 16.10 -5.20 7.32
CA LEU A 73 16.13 -5.91 8.62
C LEU A 73 17.19 -7.03 8.62
N ILE A 74 17.72 -7.34 9.81
CA ILE A 74 18.81 -8.31 10.03
C ILE A 74 18.48 -9.74 9.57
N ASP A 75 17.21 -10.08 9.38
CA ASP A 75 16.78 -11.40 8.90
C ASP A 75 16.72 -11.51 7.37
N GLY A 76 17.13 -10.46 6.64
CA GLY A 76 17.04 -10.41 5.17
C GLY A 76 15.70 -9.90 4.65
N SER A 77 14.92 -9.20 5.47
CA SER A 77 13.65 -8.61 5.03
C SER A 77 13.85 -7.26 4.32
N GLU A 78 12.95 -7.00 3.37
CA GLU A 78 12.86 -5.73 2.63
C GLU A 78 11.71 -4.89 3.20
N VAL A 79 11.92 -3.58 3.35
CA VAL A 79 10.91 -2.63 3.81
C VAL A 79 10.63 -1.59 2.74
N LYS A 80 9.37 -1.51 2.30
CA LYS A 80 8.90 -0.43 1.43
C LYS A 80 7.90 0.45 2.16
N SER A 81 8.19 1.75 2.21
CA SER A 81 7.32 2.75 2.82
C SER A 81 6.72 3.67 1.76
N CYS A 82 5.42 3.97 1.86
CA CYS A 82 4.80 5.04 1.07
C CYS A 82 3.76 5.82 1.89
N SER A 83 3.68 7.13 1.65
CA SER A 83 2.75 8.02 2.36
C SER A 83 1.84 8.75 1.40
N ARG A 84 0.56 8.80 1.74
CA ARG A 84 -0.45 9.74 1.19
C ARG A 84 -0.65 10.94 2.12
N ILE A 85 -0.07 10.90 3.33
CA ILE A 85 -0.12 11.99 4.31
C ILE A 85 0.63 13.19 3.73
N ASP A 86 -0.04 14.34 3.81
CA ASP A 86 0.42 15.64 3.29
C ASP A 86 0.92 15.58 1.85
N GLN A 87 0.34 14.70 1.04
CA GLN A 87 0.55 14.70 -0.41
C GLN A 87 0.02 16.02 -1.00
N LEU A 88 0.82 16.62 -1.89
CA LEU A 88 0.45 17.83 -2.61
C LEU A 88 -0.77 17.59 -3.50
N ASP A 89 -1.74 18.48 -3.36
CA ASP A 89 -2.95 18.53 -4.16
C ASP A 89 -2.77 19.53 -5.32
N ILE A 90 -3.75 19.59 -6.23
CA ILE A 90 -3.69 20.47 -7.41
C ILE A 90 -4.96 21.31 -7.49
N CYS A 91 -4.80 22.62 -7.70
CA CYS A 91 -5.93 23.49 -8.02
C CYS A 91 -6.42 23.21 -9.45
N LYS A 92 -7.70 22.86 -9.63
CA LYS A 92 -8.28 22.57 -10.95
C LYS A 92 -8.36 23.79 -11.88
N LYS A 93 -8.33 25.01 -11.33
CA LYS A 93 -8.44 26.26 -12.09
C LYS A 93 -7.11 26.75 -12.67
N CYS A 94 -6.00 26.52 -11.97
CA CYS A 94 -4.69 27.09 -12.35
C CYS A 94 -3.51 26.12 -12.24
N ASP A 95 -3.78 24.84 -11.99
CA ASP A 95 -2.81 23.74 -11.85
C ASP A 95 -1.70 23.98 -10.80
N SER A 96 -1.88 24.98 -9.94
CA SER A 96 -0.93 25.30 -8.88
C SER A 96 -0.99 24.25 -7.77
N PRO A 97 0.14 23.86 -7.17
CA PRO A 97 0.16 22.96 -6.02
C PRO A 97 -0.61 23.58 -4.85
N VAL A 98 -1.36 22.75 -4.13
CA VAL A 98 -2.11 23.15 -2.93
C VAL A 98 -1.70 22.24 -1.78
N ALA A 99 -1.35 22.80 -0.63
CA ALA A 99 -1.01 22.00 0.53
C ALA A 99 -2.26 21.29 1.07
N ARG A 100 -2.07 20.10 1.67
CA ARG A 100 -3.17 19.25 2.12
C ARG A 100 -4.16 19.95 3.07
N LEU A 101 -3.65 20.85 3.92
CA LEU A 101 -4.46 21.58 4.91
C LEU A 101 -5.06 22.88 4.37
N GLU A 102 -4.75 23.25 3.12
CA GLU A 102 -5.34 24.42 2.48
C GLU A 102 -6.68 24.05 1.85
N ASN A 103 -7.70 24.88 2.10
CA ASN A 103 -9.03 24.76 1.49
C ASN A 103 -9.21 25.65 0.26
N LYS A 104 -8.22 26.52 -0.02
CA LYS A 104 -8.21 27.41 -1.19
C LYS A 104 -6.80 27.47 -1.76
N CYS A 105 -6.71 27.61 -3.07
CA CYS A 105 -5.47 27.81 -3.79
C CYS A 105 -4.86 29.16 -3.43
N SER A 106 -3.61 29.16 -2.98
CA SER A 106 -2.86 30.38 -2.65
C SER A 106 -2.53 31.26 -3.86
N ASN A 107 -2.55 30.68 -5.07
CA ASN A 107 -2.25 31.40 -6.31
C ASN A 107 -3.48 32.12 -6.91
N CYS A 108 -4.65 31.48 -6.94
CA CYS A 108 -5.84 32.02 -7.63
C CYS A 108 -7.10 32.14 -6.74
N GLY A 109 -7.02 31.75 -5.47
CA GLY A 109 -8.13 31.82 -4.51
C GLY A 109 -9.24 30.78 -4.69
N SER A 110 -9.19 29.94 -5.73
CA SER A 110 -10.19 28.90 -5.99
C SER A 110 -10.17 27.80 -4.94
N ASP A 111 -11.35 27.31 -4.58
CA ASP A 111 -11.59 26.15 -3.71
C ASP A 111 -11.74 24.84 -4.50
N GLU A 112 -11.70 24.88 -5.82
CA GLU A 112 -11.74 23.69 -6.68
C GLU A 112 -10.39 22.95 -6.64
N ILE A 113 -10.25 22.08 -5.65
CA ILE A 113 -9.01 21.34 -5.39
C ILE A 113 -9.20 19.87 -5.77
N GLU A 114 -8.30 19.36 -6.60
CA GLU A 114 -8.12 17.92 -6.82
C GLU A 114 -7.23 17.34 -5.72
N ARG A 115 -7.86 16.67 -4.75
CA ARG A 115 -7.16 15.97 -3.66
C ARG A 115 -6.50 14.70 -4.18
N LYS A 116 -5.18 14.61 -4.09
CA LYS A 116 -4.40 13.46 -4.60
C LYS A 116 -4.36 12.32 -3.57
N ASN A 117 -4.39 11.08 -4.05
CA ASN A 117 -4.37 9.87 -3.21
C ASN A 117 -3.54 8.74 -3.84
N ASP A 118 -2.47 9.11 -4.55
CA ASP A 118 -1.76 8.26 -5.50
C ASP A 118 -0.29 8.01 -5.13
N SER A 119 -0.02 7.76 -3.84
CA SER A 119 1.25 7.20 -3.39
C SER A 119 1.36 5.69 -3.65
N LYS A 120 2.59 5.21 -3.87
CA LYS A 120 2.91 3.82 -4.22
C LYS A 120 4.23 3.36 -3.61
N TRP A 121 4.34 2.06 -3.38
CA TRP A 121 5.63 1.40 -3.13
C TRP A 121 6.37 1.22 -4.46
N LEU A 122 7.67 1.43 -4.46
CA LEU A 122 8.52 1.33 -5.64
C LEU A 122 9.47 0.15 -5.50
N PHE A 123 9.43 -0.78 -6.45
CA PHE A 123 10.39 -1.87 -6.57
C PHE A 123 11.30 -1.62 -7.76
N SER A 124 12.58 -1.38 -7.49
CA SER A 124 13.60 -1.26 -8.55
C SER A 124 14.11 -2.65 -8.87
N ILE A 125 13.96 -3.07 -10.13
CA ILE A 125 14.47 -4.35 -10.65
C ILE A 125 15.13 -4.04 -11.98
N ARG A 126 16.46 -4.14 -12.03
CA ARG A 126 17.32 -3.67 -13.13
C ARG A 126 18.12 -4.77 -13.81
N ASN A 127 18.16 -5.94 -13.19
CA ASN A 127 18.80 -7.13 -13.72
C ASN A 127 18.14 -8.36 -13.07
N GLU A 128 18.55 -9.53 -13.53
CA GLU A 128 18.01 -10.80 -13.05
C GLU A 128 18.45 -11.12 -11.62
N GLU A 129 19.62 -10.65 -11.18
CA GLU A 129 20.10 -10.80 -9.81
C GLU A 129 19.22 -10.05 -8.80
N GLU A 130 18.85 -8.80 -9.09
CA GLU A 130 17.92 -8.00 -8.27
C GLU A 130 16.53 -8.65 -8.25
N LEU A 131 16.07 -9.19 -9.39
CA LEU A 131 14.80 -9.91 -9.46
C LEU A 131 14.84 -11.15 -8.55
N ASN A 132 15.86 -11.99 -8.72
CA ASN A 132 16.05 -13.22 -7.95
C ASN A 132 16.22 -12.92 -6.46
N THR A 133 16.95 -11.87 -6.11
CA THR A 133 17.08 -11.42 -4.71
C THR A 133 15.71 -11.07 -4.13
N LEU A 134 14.89 -10.30 -4.84
CA LEU A 134 13.57 -9.91 -4.34
C LEU A 134 12.61 -11.10 -4.16
N ILE A 135 12.66 -12.12 -5.02
CA ILE A 135 11.69 -13.23 -5.01
C ILE A 135 12.18 -14.49 -4.27
N HIS A 136 13.50 -14.66 -4.12
CA HIS A 136 14.13 -15.84 -3.53
C HIS A 136 15.17 -15.52 -2.42
N GLY A 137 15.70 -14.30 -2.38
CA GLY A 137 16.64 -13.87 -1.33
C GLY A 137 15.94 -13.25 -0.12
N VAL A 138 14.95 -12.39 -0.38
CA VAL A 138 14.22 -11.64 0.64
C VAL A 138 13.27 -12.56 1.40
N LYS A 139 13.40 -12.59 2.73
CA LYS A 139 12.57 -13.46 3.60
C LYS A 139 11.15 -12.96 3.73
N ARG A 140 10.97 -11.65 3.88
CA ARG A 140 9.65 -11.01 3.84
C ARG A 140 9.77 -9.59 3.30
N VAL A 141 8.72 -9.12 2.66
CA VAL A 141 8.55 -7.72 2.26
C VAL A 141 7.54 -7.08 3.21
N LEU A 142 7.97 -6.08 3.97
CA LEU A 142 7.11 -5.26 4.81
C LEU A 142 6.69 -3.99 4.05
N LEU A 143 5.38 -3.84 3.87
CA LEU A 143 4.76 -2.72 3.16
C LEU A 143 4.15 -1.76 4.16
N VAL A 144 4.82 -0.63 4.41
CA VAL A 144 4.38 0.42 5.33
C VAL A 144 3.58 1.48 4.57
N LEU A 145 2.38 1.79 5.05
CA LEU A 145 1.49 2.81 4.49
C LEU A 145 1.09 3.81 5.57
N GLY A 146 1.33 5.10 5.30
CA GLY A 146 0.68 6.20 6.00
C GLY A 146 -0.41 6.83 5.12
N ASP A 147 -1.66 6.90 5.59
CA ASP A 147 -2.77 7.49 4.84
C ASP A 147 -3.84 8.15 5.72
N TYR A 148 -4.88 8.67 5.07
CA TYR A 148 -6.08 9.22 5.71
C TYR A 148 -7.20 8.19 5.58
N PRO A 149 -7.70 7.61 6.69
CA PRO A 149 -8.73 6.57 6.64
C PRO A 149 -10.08 7.10 6.14
N ASN A 150 -10.35 8.39 6.36
CA ASN A 150 -11.58 9.09 6.02
C ASN A 150 -11.32 10.11 4.88
N PHE A 151 -10.48 9.73 3.91
CA PHE A 151 -10.03 10.62 2.84
C PHE A 151 -11.20 11.23 2.06
N ASP A 152 -12.19 10.41 1.72
CA ASP A 152 -13.34 10.81 0.90
C ASP A 152 -14.29 11.76 1.66
N ASP A 153 -14.25 11.74 3.00
CA ASP A 153 -14.97 12.67 3.86
C ASP A 153 -14.21 14.00 4.07
N GLY A 154 -13.02 14.15 3.49
CA GLY A 154 -12.18 15.33 3.62
C GLY A 154 -11.50 15.48 4.99
N ASP A 155 -11.47 14.43 5.82
CA ASP A 155 -10.80 14.45 7.11
C ASP A 155 -9.29 14.20 6.96
N PHE A 156 -8.53 15.29 7.07
CA PHE A 156 -7.07 15.29 7.07
C PHE A 156 -6.47 15.50 8.47
N SER A 157 -7.28 15.28 9.51
CA SER A 157 -6.88 15.34 10.92
C SER A 157 -6.72 13.96 11.56
N THR A 158 -7.36 12.94 10.97
CA THR A 158 -7.18 11.54 11.34
C THR A 158 -6.15 10.89 10.42
N LEU A 159 -5.06 10.36 10.99
CA LEU A 159 -4.06 9.59 10.24
C LEU A 159 -4.24 8.10 10.51
N ARG A 160 -3.77 7.28 9.59
CA ARG A 160 -3.67 5.84 9.75
C ARG A 160 -2.29 5.37 9.31
N PHE A 161 -1.66 4.52 10.13
CA PHE A 161 -0.44 3.80 9.76
C PHE A 161 -0.74 2.31 9.74
N GLN A 162 -0.31 1.65 8.68
CA GLN A 162 -0.51 0.21 8.47
C GLN A 162 0.76 -0.44 7.98
N VAL A 163 0.92 -1.72 8.35
CA VAL A 163 1.97 -2.57 7.81
C VAL A 163 1.36 -3.88 7.33
N PHE A 164 1.78 -4.28 6.14
CA PHE A 164 1.43 -5.56 5.55
C PHE A 164 2.68 -6.38 5.27
N GLU A 165 2.60 -7.69 5.42
CA GLU A 165 3.65 -8.62 5.04
C GLU A 165 3.29 -9.37 3.76
N ILE A 166 4.29 -9.55 2.90
CA ILE A 166 4.30 -10.47 1.77
C ILE A 166 5.51 -11.38 1.94
N TRP A 167 5.33 -12.68 1.77
CA TRP A 167 6.43 -13.66 1.88
C TRP A 167 6.72 -14.21 0.48
N PRO A 168 7.72 -13.67 -0.25
CA PRO A 168 7.86 -13.89 -1.69
C PRO A 168 7.96 -15.36 -2.10
N GLU A 169 8.66 -16.18 -1.31
CA GLU A 169 8.82 -17.62 -1.56
C GLU A 169 7.58 -18.46 -1.17
N ASN A 170 6.63 -17.90 -0.41
CA ASN A 170 5.47 -18.66 0.03
C ASN A 170 4.41 -18.73 -1.07
N LYS A 171 3.88 -19.94 -1.33
CA LYS A 171 2.82 -20.18 -2.33
C LYS A 171 1.61 -19.27 -2.17
N ARG A 172 1.24 -18.91 -0.93
CA ARG A 172 0.14 -17.99 -0.63
C ARG A 172 0.32 -16.62 -1.28
N ASN A 173 1.55 -16.16 -1.40
CA ASN A 173 1.92 -14.86 -1.95
C ASN A 173 2.56 -14.94 -3.36
N ALA A 174 2.51 -16.10 -4.03
CA ALA A 174 3.20 -16.34 -5.31
C ALA A 174 2.89 -15.30 -6.41
N ARG A 175 1.68 -14.71 -6.40
CA ARG A 175 1.29 -13.64 -7.33
C ARG A 175 2.18 -12.40 -7.25
N PHE A 176 2.80 -12.14 -6.10
CA PHE A 176 3.79 -11.07 -5.97
C PHE A 176 5.00 -11.34 -6.88
N GLY A 177 5.59 -12.53 -6.80
CA GLY A 177 6.70 -12.94 -7.66
C GLY A 177 6.33 -12.87 -9.14
N GLU A 178 5.16 -13.39 -9.52
CA GLU A 178 4.67 -13.32 -10.90
C GLU A 178 4.54 -11.86 -11.41
N ILE A 179 4.08 -10.93 -10.57
CA ILE A 179 3.99 -9.51 -10.91
C ILE A 179 5.38 -8.89 -11.11
N MET A 180 6.36 -9.24 -10.25
CA MET A 180 7.73 -8.73 -10.38
C MET A 180 8.43 -9.27 -11.63
N ILE A 181 8.24 -10.56 -11.93
CA ILE A 181 8.71 -11.21 -13.16
C ILE A 181 8.09 -10.55 -14.38
N ASN A 182 6.76 -10.37 -14.41
CA ASN A 182 6.06 -9.71 -15.51
C ASN A 182 6.59 -8.30 -15.77
N TYR A 183 6.80 -7.51 -14.72
CA TYR A 183 7.39 -6.19 -14.85
C TYR A 183 8.80 -6.25 -15.46
N TYR A 184 9.67 -7.14 -14.96
CA TYR A 184 11.05 -7.23 -15.45
C TYR A 184 11.10 -7.57 -16.95
N TYR A 185 10.43 -8.65 -17.36
CA TYR A 185 10.49 -9.10 -18.76
C TYR A 185 9.69 -8.20 -19.72
N LYS A 186 8.51 -7.71 -19.32
CA LYS A 186 7.63 -6.96 -20.23
C LYS A 186 7.94 -5.46 -20.25
N ILE A 187 8.26 -4.87 -19.10
CA ILE A 187 8.50 -3.42 -18.99
C ILE A 187 9.99 -3.13 -19.03
N TYR A 188 10.78 -3.72 -18.13
CA TYR A 188 12.17 -3.34 -17.99
C TYR A 188 12.99 -3.72 -19.24
N LEU A 189 13.04 -5.02 -19.57
CA LEU A 189 13.71 -5.51 -20.78
C LEU A 189 13.06 -4.99 -22.05
N GLY A 190 11.72 -4.92 -22.09
CA GLY A 190 10.98 -4.35 -23.22
C GLY A 190 11.37 -2.90 -23.55
N HIS A 191 11.68 -2.08 -22.54
CA HIS A 191 12.22 -0.74 -22.75
C HIS A 191 13.71 -0.74 -23.12
N LYS A 192 14.54 -1.58 -22.50
CA LYS A 192 15.97 -1.70 -22.82
C LYS A 192 16.20 -2.14 -24.27
N ASN A 193 15.39 -3.07 -24.77
CA ASN A 193 15.42 -3.52 -26.16
C ASN A 193 15.09 -2.39 -27.16
N LYS A 194 14.27 -1.41 -26.76
CA LYS A 194 13.96 -0.23 -27.59
C LYS A 194 15.00 0.87 -27.48
N ASN A 195 15.61 1.03 -26.30
CA ASN A 195 16.65 2.02 -26.05
C ASN A 195 17.51 1.57 -24.86
N LEU A 196 18.74 1.14 -25.13
CA LEU A 196 19.69 0.64 -24.14
C LEU A 196 20.04 1.69 -23.06
N ALA A 197 20.08 2.97 -23.43
CA ALA A 197 20.38 4.08 -22.52
C ALA A 197 19.19 4.46 -21.62
N LYS A 198 17.96 4.01 -21.93
CA LYS A 198 16.79 4.32 -21.12
C LYS A 198 16.80 3.47 -19.86
N THR A 199 16.59 4.09 -18.70
CA THR A 199 16.31 3.39 -17.45
C THR A 199 14.82 3.48 -17.17
N PRO A 200 14.07 2.37 -17.26
CA PRO A 200 12.63 2.35 -16.98
C PRO A 200 12.34 2.78 -15.55
N ALA A 201 11.18 3.41 -15.35
CA ALA A 201 10.72 3.75 -14.00
C ALA A 201 10.49 2.47 -13.19
N PRO A 202 10.77 2.46 -11.87
CA PRO A 202 10.54 1.31 -11.00
C PRO A 202 9.11 0.76 -11.08
N LYS A 203 8.92 -0.49 -10.66
CA LYS A 203 7.59 -1.09 -10.55
C LYS A 203 6.78 -0.36 -9.49
N ASN A 204 5.76 0.37 -9.96
CA ASN A 204 4.72 0.92 -9.10
C ASN A 204 3.87 -0.22 -8.54
N PHE A 205 3.86 -0.34 -7.21
CA PHE A 205 3.00 -1.26 -6.47
C PHE A 205 2.07 -0.44 -5.57
N TRP A 206 0.80 -0.39 -5.94
CA TRP A 206 -0.16 0.56 -5.41
C TRP A 206 -0.97 -0.03 -4.25
N PRO A 207 -1.05 0.66 -3.09
CA PRO A 207 -1.93 0.24 -2.00
C PRO A 207 -3.38 0.15 -2.45
N TYR A 208 -4.06 -0.91 -2.01
CA TYR A 208 -5.48 -1.16 -2.25
C TYR A 208 -5.91 -1.24 -3.72
N GLN A 209 -4.97 -1.46 -4.64
CA GLN A 209 -5.31 -1.83 -6.00
C GLN A 209 -5.39 -3.34 -6.15
N TYR A 210 -5.96 -3.78 -7.28
CA TYR A 210 -6.11 -5.19 -7.61
C TYR A 210 -4.83 -6.01 -7.42
N GLN A 211 -3.68 -5.49 -7.88
CA GLN A 211 -2.38 -6.15 -7.73
C GLN A 211 -1.94 -6.30 -6.27
N PHE A 212 -2.28 -5.34 -5.40
CA PHE A 212 -2.01 -5.47 -3.97
C PHE A 212 -2.80 -6.64 -3.39
N TYR A 213 -4.11 -6.70 -3.63
CA TYR A 213 -4.95 -7.73 -3.04
C TYR A 213 -4.70 -9.13 -3.60
N ILE A 214 -4.41 -9.27 -4.90
CA ILE A 214 -4.13 -10.57 -5.52
C ILE A 214 -2.84 -11.21 -4.98
N CYS A 215 -1.94 -10.40 -4.39
CA CYS A 215 -0.75 -10.88 -3.69
C CYS A 215 -1.05 -11.46 -2.30
N ASN A 216 -2.29 -11.44 -1.83
CA ASN A 216 -2.69 -11.93 -0.50
C ASN A 216 -1.86 -11.33 0.67
N PRO A 217 -1.77 -9.99 0.77
CA PRO A 217 -0.99 -9.32 1.81
C PRO A 217 -1.58 -9.59 3.19
N ILE A 218 -0.73 -9.83 4.18
CA ILE A 218 -1.13 -10.11 5.56
C ILE A 218 -1.04 -8.83 6.38
N PRO A 219 -2.14 -8.31 6.94
CA PRO A 219 -2.09 -7.13 7.79
C PRO A 219 -1.46 -7.48 9.14
N THR A 220 -0.35 -6.82 9.50
CA THR A 220 0.38 -7.08 10.75
C THR A 220 0.31 -5.95 11.75
N PHE A 221 0.00 -4.75 11.29
CA PHE A 221 -0.16 -3.60 12.15
C PHE A 221 -1.17 -2.61 11.58
N THR A 222 -1.96 -2.00 12.46
CA THR A 222 -2.80 -0.84 12.13
C THR A 222 -2.94 0.04 13.36
N CYS A 223 -2.67 1.34 13.22
CA CYS A 223 -3.05 2.34 14.21
C CYS A 223 -3.79 3.51 13.56
N ILE A 224 -4.61 4.17 14.37
CA ILE A 224 -5.26 5.43 14.05
C ILE A 224 -4.67 6.51 14.94
N VAL A 225 -4.37 7.67 14.37
CA VAL A 225 -3.99 8.87 15.11
C VAL A 225 -5.09 9.90 14.96
N GLN A 226 -5.81 10.17 16.05
CA GLN A 226 -6.82 11.22 16.08
C GLN A 226 -6.18 12.57 16.39
N ASN A 227 -6.77 13.66 15.90
CA ASN A 227 -6.32 15.04 16.16
C ASN A 227 -4.84 15.27 15.80
N ALA A 228 -4.37 14.68 14.70
CA ALA A 228 -2.96 14.69 14.32
C ALA A 228 -2.41 16.07 13.92
N ASN A 229 -3.29 17.06 13.77
CA ASN A 229 -2.93 18.44 13.47
C ASN A 229 -2.67 19.28 14.75
N SER A 230 -2.96 18.75 15.94
CA SER A 230 -2.87 19.49 17.20
C SER A 230 -2.37 18.62 18.36
N SER A 231 -3.24 17.84 18.98
CA SER A 231 -2.94 16.98 20.13
C SER A 231 -3.16 15.51 19.73
N PRO A 232 -2.17 14.90 19.05
CA PRO A 232 -2.32 13.57 18.47
C PRO A 232 -2.55 12.52 19.56
N LYS A 233 -3.53 11.64 19.32
CA LYS A 233 -3.79 10.47 20.16
C LYS A 233 -3.69 9.20 19.31
N ILE A 234 -2.70 8.37 19.62
CA ILE A 234 -2.47 7.10 18.93
C ILE A 234 -3.35 6.02 19.55
N LYS A 235 -4.06 5.29 18.70
CA LYS A 235 -4.81 4.08 19.05
C LYS A 235 -4.38 2.94 18.13
N ILE A 236 -3.67 1.97 18.69
CA ILE A 236 -3.33 0.73 17.97
C ILE A 236 -4.59 -0.14 17.90
N LEU A 237 -5.03 -0.47 16.69
CA LEU A 237 -6.23 -1.27 16.41
C LEU A 237 -5.90 -2.73 16.16
N HIS A 238 -4.75 -2.99 15.55
CA HIS A 238 -4.30 -4.32 15.16
C HIS A 238 -2.79 -4.41 15.32
N TYR A 239 -2.32 -5.49 15.93
CA TYR A 239 -0.89 -5.79 16.09
C TYR A 239 -0.70 -7.29 16.24
N ILE A 240 0.13 -7.86 15.37
CA ILE A 240 0.54 -9.26 15.43
C ILE A 240 1.91 -9.32 16.08
N LYS A 241 2.10 -10.23 17.04
CA LYS A 241 3.37 -10.32 17.76
C LYS A 241 4.52 -10.71 16.81
N PRO A 242 5.75 -10.26 17.09
CA PRO A 242 6.91 -10.54 16.24
C PRO A 242 7.14 -12.02 15.94
N ASP A 243 6.84 -12.90 16.89
CA ASP A 243 7.17 -14.32 16.86
C ASP A 243 6.03 -15.23 16.40
N GLU A 244 4.85 -14.67 16.11
CA GLU A 244 3.64 -15.40 15.72
C GLU A 244 3.71 -15.92 14.28
N ASP A 245 3.22 -17.13 14.00
CA ASP A 245 3.17 -17.66 12.63
C ASP A 245 2.08 -16.95 11.80
N ARG A 246 2.45 -16.45 10.62
CA ARG A 246 1.50 -15.77 9.72
C ARG A 246 0.62 -16.74 8.92
N SER A 247 0.88 -18.04 8.94
CA SER A 247 0.19 -19.02 8.08
C SER A 247 -1.33 -19.03 8.26
N GLY A 248 -1.82 -18.89 9.50
CA GLY A 248 -3.26 -18.92 9.84
C GLY A 248 -3.96 -17.57 9.79
N ILE A 249 -3.22 -16.48 9.57
CA ILE A 249 -3.71 -15.12 9.68
C ILE A 249 -4.28 -14.70 8.33
N GLN A 250 -5.55 -14.27 8.29
CA GLN A 250 -6.24 -13.93 7.04
C GLN A 250 -5.61 -12.72 6.34
N SER A 251 -5.56 -12.73 5.01
CA SER A 251 -5.15 -11.57 4.22
C SER A 251 -6.21 -10.48 4.24
N VAL A 252 -5.80 -9.25 3.91
CA VAL A 252 -6.72 -8.11 3.75
C VAL A 252 -7.82 -8.47 2.75
N VAL A 253 -9.09 -8.34 3.12
CA VAL A 253 -10.25 -8.58 2.23
C VAL A 253 -10.25 -7.59 1.07
N MET A 254 -10.47 -8.08 -0.15
CA MET A 254 -10.50 -7.26 -1.36
C MET A 254 -11.91 -6.67 -1.52
N PRO A 255 -12.05 -5.34 -1.64
CA PRO A 255 -13.32 -4.70 -1.93
C PRO A 255 -13.88 -5.17 -3.27
N VAL A 256 -15.19 -5.35 -3.36
CA VAL A 256 -15.82 -5.84 -4.60
C VAL A 256 -15.80 -4.76 -5.68
N GLU A 257 -15.78 -3.50 -5.26
CA GLU A 257 -15.83 -2.28 -6.09
C GLU A 257 -14.63 -2.19 -7.04
N ILE A 258 -13.48 -2.77 -6.67
CA ILE A 258 -12.28 -2.73 -7.51
C ILE A 258 -12.30 -3.78 -8.63
N LEU A 259 -13.23 -4.75 -8.58
CA LEU A 259 -13.36 -5.80 -9.59
C LEU A 259 -14.13 -5.32 -10.82
N LYS A 260 -13.70 -5.79 -11.99
CA LYS A 260 -14.41 -5.60 -13.26
C LYS A 260 -15.49 -6.66 -13.43
N ASP A 261 -16.49 -6.38 -14.25
CA ASP A 261 -17.62 -7.29 -14.47
C ASP A 261 -17.21 -8.71 -14.93
N PRO A 262 -16.21 -8.89 -15.83
CA PRO A 262 -15.75 -10.23 -16.18
C PRO A 262 -15.11 -10.99 -15.01
N GLU A 263 -14.50 -10.29 -14.05
CA GLU A 263 -13.88 -10.88 -12.86
C GLU A 263 -14.94 -11.36 -11.87
N ILE A 264 -16.00 -10.56 -11.67
CA ILE A 264 -17.18 -10.98 -10.90
C ILE A 264 -17.84 -12.19 -11.55
N ALA A 265 -18.07 -12.14 -12.87
CA ALA A 265 -18.64 -13.25 -13.61
C ALA A 265 -17.79 -14.53 -13.44
N LEU A 266 -16.46 -14.40 -13.45
CA LEU A 266 -15.54 -15.51 -13.28
C LEU A 266 -15.63 -16.14 -11.88
N ILE A 267 -15.71 -15.32 -10.83
CA ILE A 267 -15.93 -15.80 -9.46
C ILE A 267 -17.20 -16.64 -9.38
N PHE A 268 -18.34 -16.09 -9.81
CA PHE A 268 -19.63 -16.80 -9.75
C PHE A 268 -19.71 -18.01 -10.67
N LYS A 269 -18.89 -18.06 -11.73
CA LYS A 269 -18.79 -19.21 -12.63
C LYS A 269 -17.97 -20.36 -12.04
N LYS A 270 -16.91 -20.06 -11.28
CA LYS A 270 -15.93 -21.07 -10.83
C LYS A 270 -16.07 -21.45 -9.35
N ALA A 271 -16.48 -20.51 -8.51
CA ALA A 271 -16.57 -20.73 -7.07
C ALA A 271 -17.78 -21.60 -6.73
N LYS A 272 -17.62 -22.39 -5.67
CA LYS A 272 -18.67 -23.24 -5.12
C LYS A 272 -19.62 -22.39 -4.27
N PRO A 273 -20.90 -22.77 -4.12
CA PRO A 273 -21.88 -21.95 -3.40
C PRO A 273 -21.47 -21.60 -1.96
N TRP A 274 -20.81 -22.50 -1.24
CA TRP A 274 -20.37 -22.23 0.13
C TRP A 274 -19.20 -21.23 0.20
N GLU A 275 -18.33 -21.19 -0.81
CA GLU A 275 -17.23 -20.21 -0.92
C GLU A 275 -17.80 -18.81 -1.16
N ILE A 276 -18.81 -18.72 -2.04
CA ILE A 276 -19.57 -17.48 -2.25
C ILE A 276 -20.28 -17.05 -0.95
N LYS A 277 -20.98 -17.98 -0.29
CA LYS A 277 -21.74 -17.70 0.94
C LYS A 277 -20.86 -17.06 2.03
N LYS A 278 -19.61 -17.51 2.18
CA LYS A 278 -18.65 -16.97 3.16
C LYS A 278 -18.42 -15.46 3.00
N MET A 279 -18.45 -14.98 1.76
CA MET A 279 -18.22 -13.57 1.42
C MET A 279 -19.51 -12.82 1.03
N MET A 280 -20.66 -13.48 1.09
CA MET A 280 -21.96 -12.91 0.76
C MET A 280 -22.52 -12.15 1.98
N LYS A 281 -23.16 -11.00 1.76
CA LYS A 281 -23.85 -10.26 2.82
C LYS A 281 -25.05 -11.10 3.30
N PRO A 282 -25.31 -11.20 4.62
CA PRO A 282 -26.35 -12.07 5.17
C PRO A 282 -27.74 -11.89 4.56
N ALA A 283 -28.11 -10.66 4.20
CA ALA A 283 -29.40 -10.33 3.59
C ALA A 283 -29.70 -11.09 2.28
N PHE A 284 -28.66 -11.56 1.58
CA PHE A 284 -28.80 -12.24 0.30
C PHE A 284 -28.59 -13.75 0.35
N TYR A 285 -28.45 -14.37 1.53
CA TYR A 285 -28.22 -15.82 1.63
C TYR A 285 -29.31 -16.68 0.96
N LYS A 286 -30.56 -16.21 0.94
CA LYS A 286 -31.66 -16.87 0.22
C LYS A 286 -31.48 -16.92 -1.30
N ASN A 287 -30.65 -16.03 -1.86
CA ASN A 287 -30.38 -15.92 -3.29
C ASN A 287 -29.35 -16.95 -3.79
N LEU A 288 -28.67 -17.67 -2.89
CA LEU A 288 -27.56 -18.58 -3.22
C LEU A 288 -27.97 -19.72 -4.19
N THR A 289 -29.22 -20.18 -4.12
CA THR A 289 -29.75 -21.25 -5.00
C THR A 289 -30.13 -20.75 -6.39
N LYS A 290 -30.16 -19.43 -6.61
CA LYS A 290 -30.62 -18.78 -7.84
C LYS A 290 -29.57 -17.86 -8.46
N LEU A 291 -28.29 -18.01 -8.07
CA LEU A 291 -27.20 -17.11 -8.50
C LEU A 291 -27.11 -16.95 -10.02
N SER A 292 -27.40 -17.97 -10.80
CA SER A 292 -27.37 -17.90 -12.27
C SER A 292 -28.35 -16.89 -12.88
N LYS A 293 -29.45 -16.57 -12.17
CA LYS A 293 -30.54 -15.70 -12.65
C LYS A 293 -30.28 -14.21 -12.47
N PHE A 294 -29.29 -13.84 -11.65
CA PHE A 294 -29.00 -12.45 -11.33
C PHE A 294 -27.98 -11.84 -12.29
N SER A 295 -28.16 -10.56 -12.58
CA SER A 295 -27.21 -9.73 -13.30
C SER A 295 -25.87 -9.61 -12.57
N ILE A 296 -24.84 -9.13 -13.26
CA ILE A 296 -23.53 -8.89 -12.64
C ILE A 296 -23.60 -7.78 -11.57
N ALA A 297 -24.43 -6.76 -11.79
CA ALA A 297 -24.64 -5.69 -10.82
C ALA A 297 -25.25 -6.22 -9.50
N GLU A 298 -26.30 -7.05 -9.59
CA GLU A 298 -26.89 -7.69 -8.40
C GLU A 298 -25.89 -8.63 -7.71
N LYS A 299 -25.17 -9.45 -8.49
CA LYS A 299 -24.11 -10.33 -7.96
C LYS A 299 -23.02 -9.56 -7.21
N ARG A 300 -22.66 -8.37 -7.69
CA ARG A 300 -21.71 -7.47 -7.04
C ARG A 300 -22.26 -6.99 -5.70
N GLU A 301 -23.52 -6.59 -5.66
CA GLU A 301 -24.19 -6.14 -4.42
C GLU A 301 -24.24 -7.24 -3.36
N PHE A 302 -24.39 -8.50 -3.77
CA PHE A 302 -24.46 -9.65 -2.87
C PHE A 302 -23.18 -9.87 -2.07
N LEU A 303 -22.01 -9.51 -2.61
CA LEU A 303 -20.73 -9.73 -1.96
C LEU A 303 -20.41 -8.58 -1.00
N GLY A 304 -19.93 -8.92 0.20
CA GLY A 304 -19.34 -7.98 1.16
C GLY A 304 -17.83 -7.77 0.97
N GLY A 305 -17.20 -8.58 0.10
CA GLY A 305 -15.79 -8.55 -0.21
C GLY A 305 -15.36 -9.81 -0.95
N VAL A 306 -14.07 -9.95 -1.19
CA VAL A 306 -13.48 -11.13 -1.85
C VAL A 306 -12.25 -11.58 -1.06
N ASP A 307 -12.30 -12.77 -0.47
CA ASP A 307 -11.18 -13.36 0.28
C ASP A 307 -10.18 -14.09 -0.62
N GLU A 308 -9.19 -14.75 -0.02
CA GLU A 308 -8.15 -15.50 -0.75
C GLU A 308 -8.74 -16.65 -1.58
N THR A 309 -9.78 -17.32 -1.08
CA THR A 309 -10.45 -18.42 -1.79
C THR A 309 -11.06 -17.90 -3.09
N LEU A 310 -11.85 -16.83 -3.03
CA LEU A 310 -12.47 -16.28 -4.24
C LEU A 310 -11.45 -15.62 -5.17
N ARG A 311 -10.39 -15.00 -4.62
CA ARG A 311 -9.27 -14.45 -5.41
C ARG A 311 -8.52 -15.52 -6.20
N SER A 312 -8.48 -16.76 -5.73
CA SER A 312 -7.75 -17.84 -6.42
C SER A 312 -8.27 -18.08 -7.85
N TYR A 313 -9.53 -17.73 -8.12
CA TYR A 313 -10.14 -17.84 -9.45
C TYR A 313 -9.78 -16.69 -10.40
N LEU A 314 -9.24 -15.59 -9.86
CA LEU A 314 -8.99 -14.37 -10.60
C LEU A 314 -7.62 -14.40 -11.30
N PRO A 315 -7.53 -13.93 -12.56
CA PRO A 315 -6.25 -13.84 -13.26
C PRO A 315 -5.45 -12.60 -12.84
N LEU A 316 -4.17 -12.55 -13.19
CA LEU A 316 -3.46 -11.27 -13.20
C LEU A 316 -4.03 -10.36 -14.29
N ARG A 317 -4.16 -9.07 -13.99
CA ARG A 317 -4.49 -8.07 -15.01
C ARG A 317 -3.24 -7.77 -15.84
N ASP A 318 -3.41 -7.62 -17.15
CA ASP A 318 -2.35 -7.14 -18.03
C ASP A 318 -2.18 -5.60 -17.87
N THR A 319 -1.47 -5.21 -16.81
CA THR A 319 -1.17 -3.80 -16.50
C THR A 319 0.18 -3.34 -17.02
N ASP A 320 1.04 -4.28 -17.40
CA ASP A 320 2.44 -4.05 -17.71
C ASP A 320 2.61 -3.80 -19.21
N LYS A 321 2.03 -2.68 -19.66
CA LYS A 321 2.12 -2.20 -21.05
C LYS A 321 3.17 -1.10 -21.16
N ILE A 322 4.01 -1.18 -22.19
CA ILE A 322 5.01 -0.16 -22.50
C ILE A 322 4.30 1.12 -22.95
N SER A 323 4.25 2.14 -22.08
CA SER A 323 3.79 3.49 -22.43
C SER A 323 4.97 4.40 -22.76
N THR A 324 4.91 5.11 -23.88
CA THR A 324 5.83 6.21 -24.18
C THR A 324 5.26 7.52 -23.63
N ALA A 325 6.11 8.31 -22.97
CA ALA A 325 5.72 9.65 -22.55
C ALA A 325 5.42 10.49 -23.80
N LYS A 326 4.21 11.05 -23.88
CA LYS A 326 3.79 11.88 -25.03
C LYS A 326 4.42 13.27 -25.04
N SER A 327 5.00 13.71 -23.92
CA SER A 327 5.62 15.03 -23.78
C SER A 327 6.92 14.95 -22.96
N LYS A 328 7.91 15.79 -23.30
CA LYS A 328 9.09 16.01 -22.45
C LYS A 328 8.65 16.83 -21.24
N TYR A 329 9.10 16.44 -20.05
CA TYR A 329 8.91 17.24 -18.85
C TYR A 329 9.57 18.60 -19.03
N ALA A 330 8.79 19.67 -18.96
CA ALA A 330 9.28 21.03 -18.87
C ALA A 330 9.20 21.47 -17.41
N ARG A 331 10.31 21.98 -16.86
CA ARG A 331 10.30 22.63 -15.55
C ARG A 331 9.41 23.86 -15.66
N ARG A 332 8.44 24.02 -14.76
CA ARG A 332 7.60 25.23 -14.71
C ARG A 332 8.52 26.44 -14.48
N THR A 333 8.49 27.38 -15.42
CA THR A 333 9.05 28.73 -15.25
C THR A 333 7.96 29.58 -14.62
N HIS A 334 8.28 30.23 -13.50
CA HIS A 334 7.38 31.16 -12.81
C HIS A 334 7.35 32.51 -13.52
#